data_AF-A0A2D4JCR8-F1
#
_entry.id   AF-A0A2D4JCR8-F1
#
_cell.length_a   1.000
_cell.length_b   1.000
_cell.length_c   1.000
_cell.angle_alpha   90.00
_cell.angle_beta   90.00
_cell.angle_gamma   90.00
#
_symmetry.space_group_name_H-M   'P 1'
#
loop_
_entity.id
_entity.type
_entity.pdbx_description
1 polymer ?
#
loop_
_entity_poly.entity_id
_entity_poly.type
_entity_poly.pdbx_seq_one_letter_code
_entity_poly.pdbx_strand_id
1 'polypeptide(L)'
;KNGQHICFSCKLPGKDVKRCLVNACGKFYHEACVRKFTTAVFESRGFRCPQHCCAACSMDKDIHKASKGRMVRCLRCPIAYHSGDGCIAAGSLFVSSHILICSNHSKRSNHSSSAVNVGFCFVCARGLIVQDHSDPLFSSYA
;
A
#
# COMPACT_ATOMS: atom_id res chain seq x y z
N LYS A 1 1.88 31.47 10.10
CA LYS A 1 2.63 30.38 10.76
C LYS A 1 3.35 29.57 9.70
N ASN A 2 4.63 29.86 9.42
CA ASN A 2 5.40 29.14 8.41
C ASN A 2 5.91 27.82 9.04
N GLY A 3 4.99 26.87 9.22
CA GLY A 3 5.33 25.53 9.67
C GLY A 3 6.13 24.84 8.59
N GLN A 4 7.41 24.58 8.84
CA GLN A 4 8.19 23.72 7.96
C GLN A 4 7.55 22.33 7.97
N HIS A 5 7.00 21.92 6.83
CA HIS A 5 6.40 20.60 6.69
C HIS A 5 7.47 19.55 6.38
N ILE A 6 7.21 18.31 6.78
CA ILE A 6 8.09 17.17 6.51
C ILE A 6 7.68 16.52 5.20
N CYS A 7 8.66 16.30 4.30
CA CYS A 7 8.43 15.54 3.08
C CYS A 7 8.09 14.08 3.44
N PHE A 8 6.92 13.61 3.02
CA PHE A 8 6.47 12.26 3.33
C PHE A 8 7.30 11.17 2.64
N SER A 9 8.01 11.49 1.56
CA SER A 9 8.88 10.51 0.88
C SER A 9 10.23 10.34 1.58
N CYS A 10 11.00 11.42 1.77
CA CYS A 10 12.36 11.34 2.33
C CYS A 10 12.41 11.55 3.85
N LYS A 11 11.29 11.92 4.49
CA LYS A 11 11.16 12.20 5.93
C LYS A 11 12.01 13.37 6.43
N LEU A 12 12.54 14.19 5.54
CA LEU A 12 13.27 15.41 5.88
C LEU A 12 12.36 16.64 5.74
N PRO A 13 12.53 17.67 6.61
CA PRO A 13 11.89 18.97 6.41
C PRO A 13 12.53 19.70 5.21
N GLY A 14 11.82 20.66 4.65
CA GLY A 14 12.35 21.52 3.58
C GLY A 14 11.50 22.75 3.35
N LYS A 15 12.10 23.80 2.79
CA LYS A 15 11.39 25.04 2.45
C LYS A 15 10.58 24.91 1.14
N ASP A 16 10.93 23.93 0.32
CA ASP A 16 10.37 23.66 -1.01
C ASP A 16 9.35 22.51 -1.02
N VAL A 17 8.93 22.03 0.17
CA VAL A 17 7.84 21.05 0.26
C VAL A 17 6.51 21.67 -0.15
N LYS A 18 5.81 20.99 -1.05
CA LYS A 18 4.49 21.38 -1.54
C LYS A 18 3.44 20.36 -1.07
N ARG A 19 2.22 20.84 -0.81
CA ARG A 19 1.09 19.99 -0.41
C ARG A 19 0.50 19.29 -1.64
N CYS A 20 0.05 18.05 -1.46
CA CYS A 20 -0.80 17.36 -2.43
C CYS A 20 -2.09 18.17 -2.69
N LEU A 21 -2.52 18.27 -3.96
CA LEU A 21 -3.73 19.01 -4.36
C LEU A 21 -5.04 18.32 -3.96
N VAL A 22 -5.03 17.02 -3.68
CA VAL A 22 -6.25 16.30 -3.30
C VAL A 22 -6.73 16.77 -1.93
N ASN A 23 -7.99 17.22 -1.87
CA ASN A 23 -8.59 17.70 -0.64
C ASN A 23 -8.55 16.60 0.44
N ALA A 24 -8.31 16.99 1.70
CA ALA A 24 -8.12 16.09 2.84
C ALA A 24 -6.90 15.13 2.79
N CYS A 25 -6.05 15.13 1.76
CA CYS A 25 -4.84 14.29 1.74
C CYS A 25 -3.83 14.72 2.82
N GLY A 26 -3.54 16.02 2.89
CA GLY A 26 -2.66 16.61 3.90
C GLY A 26 -1.18 16.20 3.81
N LYS A 27 -0.75 15.44 2.79
CA LYS A 27 0.65 15.04 2.61
C LYS A 27 1.46 16.12 1.89
N PHE A 28 2.73 16.23 2.27
CA PHE A 28 3.70 17.18 1.73
C PHE A 28 4.89 16.45 1.14
N TYR A 29 5.45 16.99 0.06
CA TYR A 29 6.60 16.40 -0.64
C TYR A 29 7.50 17.48 -1.23
N HIS A 30 8.81 17.22 -1.24
CA HIS A 30 9.68 17.91 -2.19
C HIS A 30 9.27 17.50 -3.62
N GLU A 31 9.31 18.45 -4.54
CA GLU A 31 8.95 18.17 -5.94
C GLU A 31 9.85 17.09 -6.55
N ALA A 32 11.16 17.16 -6.29
CA ALA A 32 12.12 16.14 -6.71
C ALA A 32 11.84 14.75 -6.10
N CYS A 33 11.28 14.69 -4.89
CA CYS A 33 10.95 13.43 -4.24
C CYS A 33 9.70 12.80 -4.85
N VAL A 34 8.65 13.59 -5.09
CA VAL A 34 7.38 13.06 -5.62
C VAL A 34 7.49 12.67 -7.10
N ARG A 35 8.38 13.31 -7.87
CA ARG A 35 8.70 12.93 -9.27
C ARG A 35 9.31 11.54 -9.43
N LYS A 36 9.84 10.94 -8.36
CA LYS A 36 10.39 9.56 -8.40
C LYS A 36 9.30 8.49 -8.53
N PHE A 37 8.03 8.86 -8.36
CA PHE A 37 6.90 7.93 -8.42
C PHE A 37 6.10 8.17 -9.69
N THR A 38 5.99 7.15 -10.54
CA THR A 38 5.22 7.18 -11.79
C THR A 38 3.71 7.38 -11.56
N THR A 39 3.24 7.11 -10.34
CA THR A 39 1.84 7.27 -9.91
C THR A 39 1.52 8.69 -9.42
N ALA A 40 2.50 9.58 -9.35
CA ALA A 40 2.25 11.00 -9.11
C ALA A 40 1.73 11.66 -10.39
N VAL A 41 0.66 12.45 -10.28
CA VAL A 41 0.11 13.20 -11.41
C VAL A 41 0.41 14.69 -11.23
N PHE A 42 1.08 15.29 -12.19
CA PHE A 42 1.43 16.71 -12.18
C PHE A 42 0.44 17.51 -13.02
N GLU A 43 0.02 18.65 -12.48
CA GLU A 43 -0.87 19.61 -13.11
C GLU A 43 -0.21 20.98 -13.08
N SER A 44 -0.75 21.95 -13.83
CA SER A 44 -0.20 23.31 -13.89
C SER A 44 -0.07 24.00 -12.51
N ARG A 45 -0.93 23.62 -11.56
CA ARG A 45 -1.01 24.24 -10.22
C ARG A 45 -0.38 23.41 -9.09
N GLY A 46 0.20 22.24 -9.40
CA GLY A 46 0.78 21.37 -8.38
C GLY A 46 0.75 19.89 -8.77
N PHE A 47 0.54 19.01 -7.79
CA PHE A 47 0.49 17.57 -8.05
C PHE A 47 -0.51 16.84 -7.15
N ARG A 48 -1.02 15.72 -7.66
CA ARG A 48 -1.67 14.67 -6.86
C ARG A 48 -0.62 13.64 -6.49
N CYS A 49 -0.48 13.37 -5.19
CA CYS A 49 0.57 12.49 -4.72
C CYS A 49 0.28 11.01 -5.04
N PRO A 50 1.30 10.14 -4.98
CA PRO A 50 1.18 8.70 -5.25
C PRO A 50 0.13 7.96 -4.42
N GLN A 51 -0.33 8.51 -3.28
CA GLN A 51 -1.36 7.87 -2.44
C GLN A 51 -2.78 7.92 -3.04
N HIS A 52 -2.93 8.45 -4.26
CA HIS A 52 -4.19 8.59 -5.01
C HIS A 52 -4.18 7.82 -6.33
N CYS A 53 -3.23 6.92 -6.52
CA CYS A 53 -3.13 6.09 -7.70
C CYS A 53 -2.62 4.71 -7.29
N CYS A 54 -3.33 3.68 -7.71
CA CYS A 54 -3.01 2.30 -7.43
C CYS A 54 -1.72 1.91 -8.16
N ALA A 55 -0.69 1.53 -7.41
CA ALA A 55 0.60 1.14 -7.96
C ALA A 55 0.50 -0.10 -8.87
N ALA A 56 -0.38 -1.06 -8.55
CA ALA A 56 -0.60 -2.24 -9.36
C ALA A 56 -1.25 -1.89 -10.72
N CYS A 57 -2.39 -1.19 -10.70
CA CYS A 57 -3.10 -0.81 -11.92
C CYS A 57 -2.37 0.24 -12.77
N SER A 58 -1.45 1.01 -12.21
CA SER A 58 -0.67 2.00 -12.97
C SER A 58 0.22 1.37 -14.05
N MET A 59 0.53 0.07 -13.93
CA MET A 59 1.31 -0.67 -14.92
C MET A 59 0.55 -0.88 -16.23
N ASP A 60 -0.79 -0.93 -16.19
CA ASP A 60 -1.66 -1.05 -17.36
C ASP A 60 -1.72 0.27 -18.18
N LYS A 61 -0.98 1.31 -17.77
CA LYS A 61 -0.92 2.66 -18.36
C LYS A 61 -2.25 3.43 -18.39
N ASP A 62 -3.33 2.87 -17.88
CA ASP A 62 -4.58 3.58 -17.64
C ASP A 62 -4.57 4.24 -16.24
N ILE A 63 -4.02 5.45 -16.18
CA ILE A 63 -3.94 6.24 -14.96
C ILE A 63 -5.35 6.60 -14.44
N HIS A 64 -6.35 6.74 -15.32
CA HIS A 64 -7.71 7.05 -14.90
C HIS A 64 -8.31 5.88 -14.12
N LYS A 65 -8.16 4.66 -14.63
CA LYS A 65 -8.54 3.44 -13.92
C LYS A 65 -7.73 3.27 -12.63
N ALA A 66 -6.43 3.50 -12.67
CA ALA A 66 -5.56 3.38 -11.50
C ALA A 66 -5.88 4.39 -10.39
N SER A 67 -6.46 5.54 -10.69
CA SER A 67 -6.87 6.54 -9.70
C SER A 67 -8.32 6.43 -9.24
N LYS A 68 -9.14 5.57 -9.86
CA LYS A 68 -10.58 5.50 -9.59
C LYS A 68 -10.91 4.45 -8.53
N GLY A 69 -11.45 4.91 -7.40
CA GLY A 69 -12.04 4.03 -6.39
C GLY A 69 -11.47 4.27 -4.99
N ARG A 70 -11.80 3.37 -4.06
CA ARG A 70 -11.28 3.42 -2.69
C ARG A 70 -9.83 2.94 -2.67
N MET A 71 -8.99 3.65 -1.92
CA MET A 71 -7.56 3.38 -1.81
C MET A 71 -7.18 2.93 -0.41
N VAL A 72 -6.29 1.95 -0.32
CA VAL A 72 -5.52 1.61 0.88
C VAL A 72 -4.10 2.12 0.70
N ARG A 73 -3.61 2.88 1.67
CA ARG A 73 -2.34 3.61 1.56
C ARG A 73 -1.31 3.06 2.53
N CYS A 74 -0.05 3.04 2.10
CA CYS A 74 1.01 2.69 3.03
C CYS A 74 1.23 3.81 4.06
N LEU A 75 1.34 3.44 5.33
CA LEU A 75 1.67 4.36 6.41
C LEU A 75 3.10 4.92 6.29
N ARG A 76 4.02 4.13 5.72
CA ARG A 76 5.46 4.42 5.74
C ARG A 76 5.98 5.05 4.45
N CYS A 77 5.34 4.79 3.30
CA CYS A 77 5.76 5.35 2.02
C CYS A 77 4.57 5.80 1.16
N PRO A 78 4.83 6.48 0.02
CA PRO A 78 3.78 7.05 -0.82
C PRO A 78 2.93 6.03 -1.59
N ILE A 79 3.21 4.73 -1.51
CA ILE A 79 2.47 3.68 -2.24
C ILE A 79 1.01 3.59 -1.78
N ALA A 80 0.11 3.37 -2.73
CA ALA A 80 -1.28 3.00 -2.50
C ALA A 80 -1.75 1.91 -3.48
N TYR A 81 -2.82 1.22 -3.09
CA TYR A 81 -3.49 0.19 -3.86
C TYR A 81 -5.01 0.38 -3.77
N HIS A 82 -5.78 -0.18 -4.70
CA HIS A 82 -7.23 -0.25 -4.52
C HIS A 82 -7.61 -1.11 -3.30
N SER A 83 -8.67 -0.72 -2.60
CA SER A 83 -9.32 -1.52 -1.57
C SER A 83 -10.09 -2.66 -2.23
N GLY A 84 -9.45 -3.82 -2.42
CA GLY A 84 -10.06 -5.03 -2.98
C GLY A 84 -9.03 -6.11 -3.29
N ASP A 85 -9.52 -7.32 -3.54
CA ASP A 85 -8.68 -8.50 -3.77
C ASP A 85 -8.12 -8.45 -5.19
N GLY A 86 -6.79 -8.30 -5.30
CA GLY A 86 -6.07 -8.36 -6.57
C GLY A 86 -5.07 -7.21 -6.79
N CYS A 87 -5.22 -6.07 -6.11
CA CYS A 87 -4.27 -4.95 -6.26
C CYS A 87 -3.18 -4.92 -5.19
N ILE A 88 -3.42 -5.51 -4.02
CA ILE A 88 -2.54 -5.38 -2.86
C ILE A 88 -1.43 -6.43 -2.94
N ALA A 89 -0.18 -5.98 -2.97
CA ALA A 89 0.98 -6.85 -3.01
C ALA A 89 1.01 -7.81 -1.80
N ALA A 90 1.30 -9.08 -2.07
CA ALA A 90 1.45 -10.11 -1.05
C ALA A 90 2.48 -9.69 0.02
N GLY A 91 2.21 -10.07 1.27
CA GLY A 91 3.06 -9.70 2.41
C GLY A 91 2.84 -8.30 2.98
N SER A 92 1.91 -7.52 2.42
CA SER A 92 1.43 -6.28 3.05
C SER A 92 0.61 -6.59 4.30
N LEU A 93 0.70 -5.73 5.32
CA LEU A 93 -0.02 -5.87 6.59
C LEU A 93 -1.04 -4.75 6.75
N PHE A 94 -2.32 -5.09 6.91
CA PHE A 94 -3.36 -4.11 7.19
C PHE A 94 -3.26 -3.57 8.62
N VAL A 95 -3.35 -2.24 8.74
CA VAL A 95 -3.47 -1.53 10.02
C VAL A 95 -4.92 -1.10 10.23
N SER A 96 -5.62 -0.75 9.15
CA SER A 96 -7.05 -0.45 9.11
C SER A 96 -7.62 -0.71 7.71
N SER A 97 -8.91 -0.44 7.51
CA SER A 97 -9.58 -0.60 6.20
C SER A 97 -8.99 0.22 5.04
N HIS A 98 -8.22 1.27 5.35
CA HIS A 98 -7.66 2.21 4.36
C HIS A 98 -6.16 2.50 4.60
N ILE A 99 -5.54 1.81 5.56
CA ILE A 99 -4.12 1.97 5.90
C ILE A 99 -3.46 0.59 6.01
N LEU A 100 -2.30 0.45 5.38
CA LEU A 100 -1.46 -0.75 5.47
C LEU A 100 0.02 -0.41 5.66
N ILE A 101 0.83 -1.41 5.96
CA ILE A 101 2.28 -1.41 5.80
C ILE A 101 2.58 -2.27 4.57
N CYS A 102 3.13 -1.68 3.50
CA CYS A 102 3.35 -2.41 2.26
C CYS A 102 4.47 -3.43 2.41
N SER A 103 4.57 -4.36 1.47
CA SER A 103 5.61 -5.41 1.42
C SER A 103 7.04 -4.86 1.57
N ASN A 104 7.36 -3.68 1.02
CA ASN A 104 8.68 -3.04 1.15
C ASN A 104 9.02 -2.63 2.61
N HIS A 105 8.03 -2.58 3.49
CA HIS A 105 8.18 -2.18 4.88
C HIS A 105 7.72 -3.23 5.88
N SER A 106 7.03 -4.25 5.40
CA SER A 106 6.64 -5.43 6.16
C SER A 106 7.88 -6.31 6.29
N LYS A 107 8.76 -5.99 7.26
CA LYS A 107 9.86 -6.88 7.63
C LYS A 107 9.24 -8.18 8.16
N ARG A 108 9.11 -9.19 7.31
CA ARG A 108 8.99 -10.56 7.79
C ARG A 108 10.38 -10.94 8.33
N SER A 109 10.52 -11.03 9.66
CA SER A 109 11.66 -11.76 10.20
C SER A 109 11.59 -13.18 9.60
N ASN A 110 12.74 -13.76 9.23
CA ASN A 110 12.86 -15.11 8.64
C ASN A 110 12.23 -16.24 9.50
N HIS A 111 11.58 -15.92 10.62
CA HIS A 111 10.98 -16.85 11.57
C HIS A 111 9.53 -16.51 11.98
N SER A 112 8.86 -15.54 11.35
CA SER A 112 7.48 -15.17 11.75
C SER A 112 6.43 -16.00 11.01
N SER A 113 5.71 -16.85 11.74
CA SER A 113 4.69 -17.83 11.29
C SER A 113 3.36 -17.22 10.78
N SER A 114 3.34 -15.96 10.33
CA SER A 114 2.10 -15.30 9.90
C SER A 114 1.58 -15.80 8.54
N ALA A 115 0.26 -15.96 8.44
CA ALA A 115 -0.45 -16.33 7.21
C ALA A 115 -0.04 -15.41 6.04
N VAL A 116 0.21 -15.98 4.87
CA VAL A 116 0.36 -15.22 3.64
C VAL A 116 -1.03 -14.88 3.12
N ASN A 117 -1.26 -13.65 2.66
CA ASN A 117 -2.56 -13.22 2.14
C ASN A 117 -2.83 -13.70 0.69
N VAL A 118 -2.21 -14.80 0.29
CA VAL A 118 -2.31 -15.44 -1.03
C VAL A 118 -2.25 -16.95 -0.85
N GLY A 119 -2.85 -17.71 -1.76
CA GLY A 119 -2.84 -19.18 -1.71
C GLY A 119 -1.43 -19.76 -1.58
N PHE A 120 -0.47 -19.23 -2.35
CA PHE A 120 0.95 -19.52 -2.22
C PHE A 120 1.79 -18.31 -2.65
N CYS A 121 2.87 -18.00 -1.91
CA CYS A 121 3.82 -16.94 -2.23
C CYS A 121 5.18 -17.55 -2.56
N PHE A 122 5.62 -17.47 -3.82
CA PHE A 122 6.93 -17.99 -4.25
C PHE A 122 8.12 -17.29 -3.58
N VAL A 123 7.97 -16.02 -3.20
CA VAL A 123 9.01 -15.26 -2.49
C VAL A 123 9.16 -15.75 -1.04
N CYS A 124 8.05 -16.12 -0.40
CA CYS A 124 8.05 -16.60 0.98
C CYS A 124 8.08 -18.14 1.09
N ALA A 125 7.94 -18.88 -0.02
CA ALA A 125 7.73 -20.32 -0.10
C ALA A 125 6.63 -20.85 0.86
N ARG A 126 5.55 -20.08 1.02
CA ARG A 126 4.49 -20.36 2.01
C ARG A 126 3.10 -20.19 1.41
N GLY A 127 2.14 -20.97 1.87
CA GLY A 127 0.73 -20.88 1.51
C GLY A 127 -0.17 -20.65 2.71
N LEU A 128 -1.44 -20.34 2.46
CA LEU A 128 -2.48 -20.40 3.48
C LEU A 128 -2.70 -21.87 3.84
N ILE A 129 -2.46 -22.23 5.10
CA ILE A 129 -2.93 -23.52 5.63
C ILE A 129 -4.43 -23.34 5.83
N VAL A 130 -5.23 -23.87 4.92
CA VAL A 130 -6.65 -24.08 5.16
C VAL A 130 -6.72 -25.15 6.24
N GLN A 131 -7.10 -24.79 7.46
CA GLN A 131 -7.54 -25.78 8.42
C GLN A 131 -8.88 -26.29 7.89
N ASP A 132 -8.83 -27.45 7.23
CA ASP A 132 -10.02 -28.20 6.88
C ASP A 132 -10.72 -28.55 8.20
N HIS A 133 -11.85 -27.91 8.47
CA HIS A 133 -12.70 -28.29 9.58
C HIS A 133 -13.52 -29.51 9.13
N SER A 134 -12.83 -30.63 8.92
CA SER A 134 -13.47 -31.94 8.89
C SER A 134 -13.68 -32.34 10.35
N ASP A 135 -14.92 -32.17 10.81
CA ASP A 135 -15.39 -32.75 12.07
C ASP A 135 -14.97 -34.23 12.16
N PRO A 136 -14.44 -34.70 13.31
CA PRO A 136 -14.19 -36.12 13.48
C PRO A 136 -15.56 -36.82 13.54
N LEU A 137 -15.88 -37.58 12.50
CA LEU A 137 -16.93 -38.59 12.57
C LEU A 137 -16.57 -39.56 13.71
N PHE A 138 -17.42 -39.59 14.73
CA PHE A 138 -17.52 -40.68 15.68
C PHE A 138 -17.53 -42.01 14.91
N SER A 139 -16.50 -42.84 15.11
CA SER A 139 -16.57 -44.25 14.77
C SER A 139 -16.28 -45.04 16.05
N SER A 140 -17.33 -45.21 16.84
CA SER A 140 -17.43 -46.27 17.83
C SER A 140 -18.15 -47.43 17.14
N TYR A 141 -17.44 -48.50 16.79
CA TYR A 141 -18.03 -49.84 16.72
C TYR A 141 -16.97 -50.91 17.02
N ALA A 142 -17.25 -51.63 18.10
CA ALA A 142 -16.75 -52.94 18.56
C ALA A 142 -15.24 -53.07 18.86
#